data_AF-A0A0P0D1L2-F1
#
_entry.id   AF-A0A0P0D1L2-F1
#
_cell.length_a   1.000
_cell.length_b   1.000
_cell.length_c   1.000
_cell.angle_alpha   90.00
_cell.angle_beta   90.00
_cell.angle_gamma   90.00
#
_symmetry.space_group_name_H-M   'P 1'
#
loop_
_entity.id
_entity.type
_entity.pdbx_description
1 polymer ?
#
loop_
_entity_poly.entity_id
_entity_poly.type
_entity_poly.pdbx_seq_one_letter_code
_entity_poly.pdbx_strand_id
1 'polypeptide(L)'
;MPSNEIIKPLGFPDPTLFVLYADVLRYIQYRLKVLGHGQLKPFCEQHTFPYTTVVNLKNGMLKRKEHRLLQRLLAALSFETTASKNPVATGEEDRYLFLFPGQQELLQFRDQLTYIDSLSKDGPR
;
A
#
# COMPACT_ATOMS: atom_id res chain seq x y z
N MET A 1 44.26 -20.01 -15.80
CA MET A 1 43.19 -19.16 -16.37
C MET A 1 42.20 -18.90 -15.24
N PRO A 2 41.99 -17.64 -14.80
CA PRO A 2 41.01 -17.37 -13.76
C PRO A 2 39.61 -17.52 -14.34
N SER A 3 38.75 -18.26 -13.66
CA SER A 3 37.36 -18.49 -14.03
C SER A 3 36.62 -17.16 -14.06
N ASN A 4 35.95 -16.89 -15.18
CA ASN A 4 35.08 -15.74 -15.35
C ASN A 4 33.80 -16.00 -14.54
N GLU A 5 33.84 -15.75 -13.23
CA GLU A 5 32.65 -15.79 -12.40
C GLU A 5 31.72 -14.69 -12.86
N ILE A 6 30.65 -15.08 -13.55
CA ILE A 6 29.55 -14.18 -13.90
C ILE A 6 28.94 -13.75 -12.56
N ILE A 7 29.33 -12.56 -12.10
CA ILE A 7 28.72 -11.91 -10.94
C ILE A 7 27.25 -11.71 -11.30
N LYS A 8 26.39 -12.61 -10.83
CA LYS A 8 24.94 -12.46 -10.97
C LYS A 8 24.61 -11.16 -10.24
N PRO A 9 24.02 -10.15 -10.92
CA PRO A 9 23.72 -8.89 -10.26
C PRO A 9 22.88 -9.21 -9.03
N LEU A 10 23.23 -8.61 -7.88
CA LEU A 10 22.42 -8.71 -6.68
C LEU A 10 20.97 -8.47 -7.10
N GLY A 11 20.10 -9.44 -6.84
CA GLY A 11 18.68 -9.42 -7.20
C GLY A 11 17.91 -8.40 -6.37
N PHE A 12 18.35 -7.14 -6.41
CA PHE A 12 17.66 -6.03 -5.82
C PHE A 12 16.33 -5.85 -6.55
N PRO A 13 15.23 -5.74 -5.81
CA PRO A 13 13.94 -5.47 -6.43
C PRO A 13 13.99 -4.14 -7.20
N ASP A 14 13.33 -4.12 -8.36
CA ASP A 14 13.28 -2.94 -9.23
C ASP A 14 12.73 -1.74 -8.46
N PRO A 15 13.52 -0.65 -8.30
CA PRO A 15 13.10 0.48 -7.50
C PRO A 15 11.88 1.21 -8.08
N THR A 16 11.61 1.06 -9.38
CA THR A 16 10.47 1.69 -10.05
C THR A 16 9.13 1.07 -9.65
N LEU A 17 9.16 -0.14 -9.06
CA LEU A 17 8.00 -0.88 -8.58
C LEU A 17 7.58 -0.54 -7.15
N PHE A 18 8.31 0.36 -6.47
CA PHE A 18 7.98 0.79 -5.11
C PHE A 18 6.90 1.87 -5.08
N VAL A 19 6.08 1.80 -4.03
CA VAL A 19 5.11 2.82 -3.64
C VAL A 19 5.32 3.18 -2.18
N LEU A 20 5.15 4.48 -1.87
CA LEU A 20 5.30 5.03 -0.53
C LEU A 20 4.11 4.66 0.37
N TYR A 21 4.36 4.64 1.68
CA TYR A 21 3.33 4.40 2.70
C TYR A 21 2.13 5.35 2.58
N ALA A 22 2.37 6.64 2.28
CA ALA A 22 1.33 7.65 2.22
C ALA A 22 0.30 7.39 1.10
N ASP A 23 0.78 6.95 -0.07
CA ASP A 23 -0.07 6.65 -1.23
C ASP A 23 -0.92 5.41 -0.98
N VAL A 24 -0.31 4.36 -0.44
CA VAL A 24 -1.02 3.14 -0.03
C VAL A 24 -2.07 3.44 1.03
N LEU A 25 -1.72 4.25 2.04
CA LEU A 25 -2.66 4.65 3.08
C LEU A 25 -3.86 5.41 2.49
N ARG A 26 -3.61 6.37 1.61
CA ARG A 26 -4.66 7.19 0.97
C ARG A 26 -5.60 6.32 0.14
N TYR A 27 -5.04 5.44 -0.69
CA TYR A 27 -5.81 4.48 -1.48
C TYR A 27 -6.71 3.62 -0.59
N ILE A 28 -6.15 2.99 0.45
CA ILE A 28 -6.90 2.12 1.36
C ILE A 28 -8.00 2.91 2.09
N GLN A 29 -7.68 4.08 2.64
CA GLN A 29 -8.64 4.89 3.36
C GLN A 29 -9.83 5.26 2.47
N TYR A 30 -9.58 5.65 1.22
CA TYR A 30 -10.64 5.91 0.26
C TYR A 30 -11.50 4.65 0.04
N ARG A 31 -10.88 3.50 -0.28
CA ARG A 31 -11.60 2.25 -0.54
C ARG A 31 -12.46 1.82 0.65
N LEU A 32 -11.96 1.97 1.87
CA LEU A 32 -12.72 1.68 3.09
C LEU A 32 -13.86 2.68 3.36
N LYS A 33 -13.73 3.94 2.93
CA LYS A 33 -14.77 4.97 3.08
C LYS A 33 -15.92 4.80 2.08
N VAL A 34 -15.63 4.32 0.88
CA VAL A 34 -16.65 4.08 -0.16
C VAL A 34 -17.35 2.72 -0.03
N LEU A 35 -16.90 1.85 0.90
CA LEU A 35 -17.68 0.68 1.28
C LEU A 35 -19.09 1.11 1.70
N GLY A 36 -20.10 0.39 1.23
CA GLY A 36 -21.50 0.67 1.57
C GLY A 36 -21.73 0.72 3.08
N HIS A 37 -22.79 1.42 3.50
CA HIS A 37 -23.12 1.54 4.92
C HIS A 37 -23.22 0.15 5.57
N GLY A 38 -22.53 -0.05 6.70
CA GLY A 38 -22.47 -1.32 7.40
C GLY A 38 -21.55 -2.40 6.80
N GLN A 39 -20.95 -2.18 5.62
CA GLN A 39 -20.12 -3.19 4.94
C GLN A 39 -18.70 -3.34 5.50
N LEU A 40 -18.23 -2.37 6.31
CA LEU A 40 -16.89 -2.42 6.88
C LEU A 40 -16.69 -3.62 7.82
N LYS A 41 -17.70 -3.95 8.62
CA LYS A 41 -17.63 -5.09 9.56
C LYS A 41 -17.56 -6.43 8.83
N PRO A 42 -18.47 -6.74 7.87
CA PRO A 42 -18.35 -7.92 7.01
C PRO A 42 -17.00 -8.01 6.29
N PHE A 43 -16.49 -6.90 5.74
CA PHE A 43 -15.17 -6.88 5.10
C PHE A 43 -14.06 -7.29 6.08
N CYS A 44 -14.10 -6.78 7.31
CA CYS A 44 -13.12 -7.14 8.33
C CYS A 44 -13.23 -8.62 8.73
N GLU A 45 -14.45 -9.15 8.85
CA GLU A 45 -14.69 -10.56 9.19
C GLU A 45 -14.20 -11.50 8.09
N GLN A 46 -14.51 -11.19 6.82
CA GLN A 46 -14.10 -11.98 5.65
C GLN A 46 -12.58 -12.11 5.52
N HIS A 47 -11.83 -11.04 5.81
CA HIS A 47 -10.38 -11.02 5.65
C HIS A 47 -9.61 -11.12 6.99
N THR A 48 -10.32 -11.44 8.07
CA THR A 48 -9.76 -11.61 9.42
C THR A 48 -8.94 -10.38 9.86
N PHE A 49 -9.53 -9.21 9.69
CA PHE A 49 -8.98 -7.94 10.16
C PHE A 49 -9.57 -7.53 11.52
N PRO A 50 -8.74 -6.93 12.40
CA PRO A 50 -9.24 -6.35 13.63
C PRO A 50 -10.06 -5.09 13.34
N TYR A 51 -11.37 -5.17 13.54
CA TYR A 51 -12.33 -4.12 13.18
C TYR A 51 -11.97 -2.74 13.72
N THR A 52 -11.64 -2.64 15.01
CA THR A 52 -11.28 -1.36 15.66
C THR A 52 -10.06 -0.71 15.02
N THR A 53 -9.04 -1.50 14.69
CA THR A 53 -7.83 -1.01 14.01
C THR A 53 -8.15 -0.53 12.61
N VAL A 54 -9.00 -1.23 11.85
CA VAL A 54 -9.41 -0.82 10.50
C VAL A 54 -10.26 0.46 10.55
N VAL A 55 -11.15 0.61 11.52
CA VAL A 55 -11.91 1.86 11.75
C VAL A 55 -10.96 3.01 12.04
N ASN A 56 -9.98 2.81 12.93
CA ASN A 56 -8.98 3.83 13.24
C ASN A 56 -8.13 4.18 12.02
N LEU A 57 -7.72 3.19 11.22
CA LEU A 57 -7.00 3.40 9.95
C LEU A 57 -7.83 4.23 8.97
N LYS A 58 -9.09 3.84 8.73
CA LYS A 58 -10.02 4.53 7.83
C LYS A 58 -10.16 6.02 8.17
N ASN A 59 -10.18 6.34 9.46
CA ASN A 59 -10.39 7.69 9.97
C ASN A 59 -9.09 8.46 10.30
N GLY A 60 -7.91 7.89 10.01
CA GLY A 60 -6.63 8.54 10.30
C GLY A 60 -6.27 8.63 11.79
N MET A 61 -6.87 7.79 12.63
CA MET A 61 -6.68 7.78 14.09
C MET A 61 -5.68 6.71 14.58
N LEU A 62 -4.86 6.15 13.68
CA LEU A 62 -3.81 5.22 14.09
C LEU A 62 -2.69 5.94 14.86
N LYS A 63 -2.29 5.38 16.00
CA LYS A 63 -1.21 5.94 16.83
C LYS A 63 0.19 5.68 16.26
N ARG A 64 0.32 4.75 15.31
CA ARG A 64 1.59 4.36 14.68
C ARG A 64 1.37 3.89 13.25
N LYS A 65 2.44 3.88 12.44
CA LYS A 65 2.42 3.33 11.09
C LYS A 65 2.33 1.79 11.13
N GLU A 66 1.36 1.24 10.42
CA GLU A 66 1.03 -0.20 10.43
C GLU A 66 1.27 -0.82 9.04
N HIS A 67 2.51 -0.76 8.54
CA HIS A 67 2.85 -1.20 7.17
C HIS A 67 2.40 -2.63 6.83
N ARG A 68 2.48 -3.58 7.78
CA ARG A 68 1.98 -4.96 7.58
C ARG A 68 0.45 -5.03 7.45
N LEU A 69 -0.27 -4.18 8.16
CA LEU A 69 -1.73 -4.10 8.02
C LEU A 69 -2.09 -3.54 6.64
N LEU A 70 -1.39 -2.49 6.20
CA LEU A 70 -1.59 -1.91 4.87
C LEU A 70 -1.30 -2.93 3.76
N GLN A 71 -0.23 -3.73 3.90
CA GLN A 71 0.09 -4.81 2.95
C GLN A 71 -1.06 -5.82 2.84
N ARG A 72 -1.59 -6.29 3.98
CA ARG A 72 -2.71 -7.24 3.99
C ARG A 72 -3.99 -6.61 3.43
N LEU A 73 -4.24 -5.34 3.70
CA LEU A 73 -5.38 -4.61 3.14
C LEU A 73 -5.25 -4.42 1.62
N LEU A 74 -4.04 -4.17 1.11
CA LEU A 74 -3.78 -4.16 -0.33
C LEU A 74 -4.10 -5.53 -0.95
N ALA A 75 -3.64 -6.63 -0.34
CA ALA A 75 -3.95 -7.98 -0.81
C ALA A 75 -5.48 -8.25 -0.84
N ALA A 76 -6.20 -7.84 0.22
CA ALA A 76 -7.67 -7.91 0.26
C ALA A 76 -8.36 -7.03 -0.82
N LEU A 77 -7.67 -6.00 -1.32
CA LEU A 77 -8.08 -5.13 -2.41
C LEU A 77 -7.45 -5.53 -3.76
N SER A 78 -7.00 -6.78 -3.88
CA SER A 78 -6.43 -7.39 -5.09
C SER A 78 -5.05 -6.87 -5.53
N PHE A 79 -4.31 -6.25 -4.63
CA PHE A 79 -2.93 -5.83 -4.85
C PHE A 79 -1.96 -6.60 -3.94
N GLU A 80 -1.42 -7.70 -4.46
CA GLU A 80 -0.34 -8.41 -3.77
C GLU A 80 0.92 -7.54 -3.77
N THR A 81 1.52 -7.33 -2.59
CA THR A 81 2.73 -6.51 -2.44
C THR A 81 3.64 -7.09 -1.38
N THR A 82 4.93 -6.76 -1.45
CA THR A 82 5.89 -7.00 -0.37
C THR A 82 6.15 -5.71 0.38
N ALA A 83 5.83 -5.66 1.67
CA ALA A 83 6.17 -4.51 2.51
C ALA A 83 7.59 -4.65 3.07
N SER A 84 8.40 -3.60 2.91
CA SER A 84 9.77 -3.54 3.41
C SER A 84 10.04 -2.23 4.13
N LYS A 85 11.09 -2.22 4.96
CA LYS A 85 11.65 -0.97 5.49
C LYS A 85 12.59 -0.39 4.45
N ASN A 86 12.49 0.92 4.23
CA ASN A 86 13.40 1.64 3.36
C ASN A 86 14.77 1.77 4.05
N PRO A 87 15.85 1.17 3.51
CA PRO A 87 17.16 1.19 4.13
C PRO A 87 17.83 2.58 4.10
N VAL A 88 17.36 3.48 3.22
CA VAL A 88 17.90 4.84 3.08
C VAL A 88 16.97 5.91 3.66
N ALA A 89 15.90 5.51 4.35
CA ALA A 89 14.99 6.47 4.97
C ALA A 89 15.69 7.26 6.09
N THR A 90 15.62 8.58 6.00
CA THR A 90 16.12 9.52 6.99
C THR A 90 15.04 9.97 7.99
N GLY A 91 13.77 9.72 7.69
CA GLY A 91 12.63 10.08 8.52
C GLY A 91 11.53 9.02 8.53
N GLU A 92 10.54 9.19 9.42
CA GLU A 92 9.41 8.26 9.52
C GLU A 92 8.52 8.27 8.27
N GLU A 93 8.50 9.36 7.50
CA GLU A 93 7.64 9.52 6.31
C GLU A 93 7.92 8.47 5.24
N ASP A 94 9.20 8.24 4.92
CA ASP A 94 9.65 7.31 3.86
C ASP A 94 10.11 5.95 4.38
N ARG A 95 9.88 5.67 5.66
CA ARG A 95 10.39 4.49 6.35
C ARG A 95 9.91 3.16 5.78
N TYR A 96 8.75 3.15 5.11
CA TYR A 96 8.12 1.93 4.62
C TYR A 96 7.79 2.04 3.14
N LEU A 97 8.13 0.98 2.41
CA LEU A 97 7.89 0.83 0.98
C LEU A 97 7.06 -0.42 0.70
N PHE A 98 6.27 -0.36 -0.37
CA PHE A 98 5.48 -1.48 -0.86
C PHE A 98 5.95 -1.80 -2.28
N LEU A 99 6.50 -2.98 -2.45
CA LEU A 99 6.95 -3.49 -3.74
C LEU A 99 5.81 -4.23 -4.43
N PHE A 100 5.45 -3.78 -5.62
CA PHE A 100 4.51 -4.47 -6.50
C PHE A 100 5.22 -5.58 -7.28
N PRO A 101 4.52 -6.69 -7.62
CA PRO A 101 5.11 -7.84 -8.31
C PRO A 101 5.48 -7.55 -9.77
N GLY A 102 4.85 -6.54 -10.38
CA GLY A 102 5.07 -6.17 -11.77
C GLY A 102 4.54 -4.78 -12.09
N GLN A 103 4.87 -4.31 -13.30
CA GLN A 103 4.45 -2.98 -13.75
C GLN A 103 2.94 -2.89 -13.99
N GLN A 104 2.32 -3.98 -14.42
CA GLN A 104 0.88 -3.97 -14.71
C GLN A 104 0.07 -3.67 -13.46
N GLU A 105 0.38 -4.32 -12.34
CA GLU A 105 -0.28 -4.10 -11.05
C GLU A 105 0.00 -2.70 -10.51
N LEU A 106 1.24 -2.22 -10.67
CA LEU A 106 1.61 -0.87 -10.27
C LEU A 106 0.85 0.20 -11.07
N LEU A 107 0.73 0.04 -12.38
CA LEU A 107 -0.02 0.96 -13.24
C LEU A 107 -1.50 0.98 -12.84
N GLN A 108 -2.12 -0.19 -12.65
CA GLN A 108 -3.51 -0.27 -12.19
C GLN A 108 -3.71 0.43 -10.84
N PHE A 109 -2.78 0.25 -9.90
CA PHE A 109 -2.82 0.96 -8.62
C PHE A 109 -2.73 2.48 -8.81
N ARG A 110 -1.77 2.94 -9.62
CA ARG A 110 -1.53 4.37 -9.89
C ARG A 110 -2.70 5.03 -10.62
N ASP A 111 -3.31 4.34 -11.57
CA ASP A 111 -4.49 4.84 -12.29
C ASP A 111 -5.67 5.02 -11.33
N GLN A 112 -5.92 4.03 -10.47
CA GLN A 112 -6.97 4.12 -9.46
C GLN A 112 -6.67 5.22 -8.44
N LEU A 113 -5.42 5.38 -8.00
CA LEU A 113 -5.02 6.44 -7.08
C LEU A 113 -5.17 7.83 -7.70
N THR A 114 -4.80 7.98 -8.98
CA THR A 114 -4.94 9.25 -9.72
C THR A 114 -6.41 9.64 -9.84
N TYR A 115 -7.30 8.68 -10.12
CA TYR A 115 -8.73 8.91 -10.12
C TYR A 115 -9.27 9.34 -8.74
N ILE A 116 -8.79 8.71 -7.66
CA ILE A 116 -9.15 9.11 -6.29
C ILE A 116 -8.70 10.55 -5.98
N ASP A 117 -7.48 10.90 -6.41
CA ASP A 117 -6.93 12.24 -6.21
C ASP A 117 -7.67 13.29 -7.05
N SER A 118 -8.23 12.95 -8.22
CA SER A 118 -9.07 13.88 -9.00
C SER A 118 -10.42 14.12 -8.34
N LEU A 119 -11.08 13.08 -7.80
CA LEU A 119 -12.34 13.23 -7.05
C LEU A 119 -12.20 14.14 -5.82
N SER A 120 -11.02 14.15 -5.21
CA SER A 120 -10.73 14.98 -4.04
C SER A 120 -10.57 16.46 -4.38
N LYS A 121 -10.24 16.79 -5.64
CA LYS A 121 -10.14 18.16 -6.14
C LYS A 121 -11.48 18.74 -6.57
N ASP A 122 -12.44 17.89 -6.93
CA ASP A 122 -13.75 18.26 -7.46
C ASP A 122 -14.91 18.17 -6.42
N GLY A 123 -14.62 17.84 -5.15
CA GLY A 123 -15.62 17.81 -4.07
C GLY A 123 -16.16 19.21 -3.70
N PRO A 124 -17.43 19.33 -3.26
CA PRO A 124 -18.08 20.63 -3.10
C PRO A 124 -17.39 21.44 -2.00
N ARG A 125 -17.09 22.71 -2.32
CA ARG A 125 -16.80 23.74 -1.32
C ARG A 125 -18.06 24.12 -0.56
#